data_AF-A0A9D8ACF0-F1
#
_entry.id   AF-A0A9D8ACF0-F1
#
_cell.length_a   1.000
_cell.length_b   1.000
_cell.length_c   1.000
_cell.angle_alpha   90.00
_cell.angle_beta   90.00
_cell.angle_gamma   90.00
#
_symmetry.space_group_name_H-M   'P 1'
#
loop_
_entity.id
_entity.type
_entity.pdbx_description
1 polymer ?
#
loop_
_entity_poly.entity_id
_entity_poly.type
_entity_poly.pdbx_seq_one_letter_code
_entity_poly.pdbx_strand_id
1 'polypeptide(L)' 'MSKYNRINITLPGAVSEELEIVSKELNSKKSHIISEALELYFDELDLAIAEKRLNELEYSKDKTVPAEDVWKELGIH' A
#
# COMPACT_ATOMS: atom_id res chain seq x y z
N MET A 1 -20.18 -2.47 7.35
CA MET A 1 -19.15 -2.84 8.33
C MET A 1 -17.90 -3.24 7.57
N SER A 2 -16.75 -2.65 7.89
CA SER A 2 -15.46 -3.07 7.31
C SER A 2 -15.18 -4.53 7.66
N LYS A 3 -14.74 -5.32 6.67
CA LYS A 3 -14.44 -6.74 6.85
C LYS A 3 -13.01 -6.88 7.37
N TYR A 4 -12.86 -7.32 8.62
CA TYR A 4 -11.55 -7.62 9.20
C TYR A 4 -11.11 -9.03 8.83
N ASN A 5 -9.87 -9.17 8.37
CA ASN A 5 -9.24 -10.47 8.10
C ASN A 5 -8.20 -10.75 9.20
N ARG A 6 -8.18 -11.99 9.71
CA ARG A 6 -7.16 -12.41 10.67
C ARG A 6 -5.93 -12.89 9.89
N ILE A 7 -4.76 -12.41 10.29
CA ILE A 7 -3.47 -12.81 9.72
C ILE A 7 -2.61 -13.34 10.87
N ASN A 8 -1.95 -14.47 10.63
CA ASN A 8 -0.92 -14.99 11.51
C ASN A 8 0.44 -14.72 10.86
N ILE A 9 1.34 -14.04 11.58
CA ILE A 9 2.67 -13.68 11.09
C ILE A 9 3.74 -14.18 12.06
N THR A 10 4.92 -14.51 11.53
CA THR A 10 6.10 -14.82 12.34
C THR A 10 7.07 -13.65 12.23
N LEU A 11 7.55 -13.16 13.36
CA LEU A 11 8.50 -12.04 13.44
C LEU A 11 9.81 -12.51 14.08
N PRO A 12 10.96 -11.92 13.72
CA PRO A 12 12.18 -12.08 14.49
C PRO A 12 11.98 -11.69 15.96
N GLY A 13 12.64 -12.40 16.89
CA GLY A 13 12.47 -12.19 18.33
C GLY A 13 12.65 -10.74 18.76
N ALA A 14 13.74 -10.10 18.31
CA ALA A 14 14.04 -8.70 18.63
C ALA A 14 12.92 -7.73 18.19
N VAL A 15 12.36 -7.93 16.99
CA VAL A 15 11.26 -7.09 16.46
C VAL A 15 9.98 -7.31 17.26
N SER A 16 9.70 -8.55 17.65
CA SER A 16 8.54 -8.89 18.48
C SER A 16 8.63 -8.27 19.89
N GLU A 17 9.83 -8.25 20.46
CA GLU A 17 10.10 -7.60 21.76
C GLU A 17 9.95 -6.08 21.68
N GLU A 18 10.52 -5.46 20.66
CA GLU A 18 10.37 -4.02 20.43
C GLU A 18 8.89 -3.63 20.22
N LEU A 19 8.15 -4.39 19.42
CA LEU A 19 6.71 -4.18 19.22
C LEU A 19 5.92 -4.29 20.54
N GLU A 20 6.30 -5.20 21.45
CA GLU A 20 5.70 -5.30 22.78
C GLU A 20 5.98 -4.05 23.63
N ILE A 21 7.22 -3.56 23.62
CA ILE A 21 7.62 -2.35 24.37
C ILE A 21 6.84 -1.13 23.85
N VAL A 22 6.85 -0.91 22.53
CA VAL A 22 6.14 0.22 21.90
C VAL A 22 4.64 0.14 22.13
N SER A 23 4.05 -1.06 22.02
CA SER A 23 2.63 -1.29 22.28
C SER A 23 2.22 -0.89 23.70
N LYS A 24 3.06 -1.20 24.71
CA LYS A 24 2.83 -0.80 26.10
C LYS A 24 2.98 0.70 26.30
N GLU A 25 4.06 1.28 25.79
CA GLU A 25 4.37 2.71 25.95
C GLU A 25 3.27 3.59 25.36
N LEU A 26 2.78 3.23 24.16
CA LEU A 26 1.72 3.97 23.47
C LEU A 26 0.31 3.59 23.91
N ASN A 27 0.16 2.62 24.82
CA ASN A 27 -1.12 2.02 25.20
C ASN A 27 -2.00 1.64 23.98
N SER A 28 -1.35 1.07 22.95
CA SER A 28 -1.98 0.72 21.68
C SER A 28 -1.84 -0.78 21.42
N LYS A 29 -2.78 -1.38 20.70
CA LYS A 29 -2.71 -2.81 20.37
C LYS A 29 -1.62 -3.03 19.33
N LYS A 30 -0.81 -4.08 19.48
CA LYS A 30 0.16 -4.53 18.46
C LYS A 30 -0.42 -4.60 17.05
N SER A 31 -1.63 -5.13 16.92
CA SER A 31 -2.31 -5.25 15.63
C SER A 31 -2.59 -3.90 14.97
N HIS A 32 -2.83 -2.86 15.76
CA HIS A 32 -3.03 -1.50 15.25
C HIS A 32 -1.73 -0.92 14.74
N ILE A 33 -0.65 -1.03 15.53
CA ILE A 33 0.70 -0.59 15.13
C ILE A 33 1.16 -1.32 13.86
N ILE A 34 0.93 -2.63 13.76
CA ILE A 34 1.25 -3.41 12.55
C ILE A 34 0.43 -2.91 11.37
N SER A 35 -0.86 -2.60 11.55
CA SER A 35 -1.72 -2.06 10.48
C SER A 35 -1.17 -0.73 9.96
N GLU A 36 -0.89 0.21 10.87
CA GLU A 36 -0.37 1.53 10.51
C GLU A 36 0.98 1.43 9.81
N ALA A 37 1.88 0.58 10.30
CA ALA A 37 3.18 0.37 9.66
C ALA A 37 3.05 -0.21 8.24
N LEU A 38 2.12 -1.15 8.03
CA LEU A 38 1.86 -1.72 6.70
C LEU A 38 1.21 -0.70 5.77
N GLU A 39 0.26 0.10 6.26
CA GLU A 39 -0.37 1.18 5.48
C GLU A 39 0.67 2.19 5.00
N LEU A 40 1.53 2.68 5.91
CA LEU A 40 2.62 3.59 5.56
C LEU A 40 3.59 3.00 4.53
N TYR A 41 3.94 1.72 4.68
CA TYR A 41 4.83 1.06 3.73
C TYR A 41 4.15 0.85 2.37
N PHE A 42 2.85 0.57 2.33
CA PHE A 42 2.11 0.44 1.08
C PHE A 42 2.00 1.78 0.34
N ASP A 43 1.81 2.89 1.05
CA ASP A 43 1.81 4.23 0.43
C ASP A 43 3.16 4.51 -0.27
N GLU A 44 4.27 4.13 0.36
CA GLU A 44 5.61 4.24 -0.24
C GLU A 44 5.77 3.33 -1.47
N LEU A 45 5.31 2.07 -1.37
CA LEU A 45 5.36 1.14 -2.49
C LEU A 45 4.48 1.58 -3.67
N ASP A 46 3.32 2.18 -3.41
CA ASP A 46 2.43 2.70 -4.45
C ASP A 46 3.13 3.81 -5.26
N LEU A 47 3.90 4.68 -4.60
CA LEU A 47 4.73 5.67 -5.28
C LEU A 47 5.79 4.99 -6.17
N ALA A 48 6.54 4.02 -5.63
CA ALA A 48 7.57 3.31 -6.38
C ALA A 48 6.99 2.56 -7.60
N ILE A 49 5.78 2.00 -7.47
CA ILE A 49 5.06 1.36 -8.57
C ILE A 49 4.62 2.39 -9.61
N ALA A 50 4.13 3.56 -9.18
CA ALA A 50 3.74 4.64 -10.08
C ALA A 50 4.94 5.16 -10.89
N GLU A 51 6.08 5.39 -10.25
CA GLU A 51 7.33 5.79 -10.91
C GLU A 51 7.80 4.74 -11.91
N LYS A 52 7.73 3.45 -11.54
CA LYS A 52 8.06 2.36 -12.46
C LYS A 52 7.18 2.39 -13.71
N ARG A 53 5.85 2.51 -13.53
CA ARG A 53 4.89 2.60 -14.65
C ARG A 53 5.15 3.81 -15.54
N LEU A 54 5.50 4.96 -14.94
CA LEU A 54 5.85 6.17 -15.68
C LEU A 54 7.09 5.95 -16.55
N ASN A 55 8.14 5.36 -16.00
CA ASN A 55 9.35 5.00 -16.76
C ASN A 55 9.02 4.03 -17.90
N GLU A 56 8.19 3.01 -17.66
CA GLU A 56 7.81 2.03 -18.70
C GLU A 56 7.05 2.68 -19.88
N LEU A 57 6.26 3.73 -19.62
CA LEU A 57 5.65 4.58 -20.64
C LEU A 57 6.69 5.39 -21.43
N GLU A 58 7.62 6.06 -20.73
CA GLU A 58 8.68 6.87 -21.37
C GLU A 58 9.59 6.03 -22.28
N TYR A 59 9.94 4.82 -21.85
CA TYR A 59 10.77 3.89 -22.63
C TYR A 59 9.95 3.02 -23.61
N SER A 60 8.73 3.46 -23.98
CA SER A 60 7.90 2.96 -25.08
C SER A 60 7.37 1.52 -24.97
N LYS A 61 7.30 0.94 -23.77
CA LYS A 61 6.72 -0.41 -23.60
C LYS A 61 5.19 -0.39 -23.45
N ASP A 62 4.64 0.71 -22.95
CA ASP A 62 3.19 0.92 -22.83
C ASP A 62 2.70 2.05 -23.75
N LYS A 63 1.45 1.93 -24.22
CA LYS A 63 0.81 2.93 -25.09
C LYS A 63 -0.15 3.80 -24.28
N THR A 64 -0.07 5.11 -24.47
CA THR A 64 -1.09 6.04 -23.96
C THR A 64 -2.34 5.97 -24.84
N VAL A 65 -3.52 6.08 -24.23
CA VAL A 65 -4.80 6.21 -24.94
C VAL A 65 -5.25 7.68 -24.89
N PRO A 66 -5.67 8.29 -26.01
CA PRO A 66 -6.24 9.63 -26.02
C PRO A 66 -7.46 9.77 -25.08
N ALA A 67 -7.59 10.92 -24.42
CA ALA A 67 -8.69 11.15 -23.47
C ALA A 67 -10.08 11.07 -24.13
N GLU A 68 -10.19 11.52 -25.40
CA GLU A 68 -11.43 11.47 -26.18
C GLU A 68 -11.96 10.03 -26.35
N ASP A 69 -11.06 9.06 -26.58
CA ASP A 69 -11.41 7.65 -26.73
C ASP A 69 -11.93 7.08 -25.39
N VAL A 70 -11.31 7.46 -24.27
CA VAL A 70 -11.73 7.06 -22.92
C VAL A 70 -13.11 7.62 -22.58
N TRP A 71 -13.37 8.90 -22.86
CA TRP A 71 -14.68 9.53 -22.57
C TRP A 71 -15.80 8.91 -23.39
N LYS A 72 -15.53 8.57 -24.65
CA LYS A 72 -16.47 7.88 -25.52
C LYS A 72 -16.80 6.47 -25.03
N GLU A 73 -15.81 5.72 -24.54
CA GLU A 73 -16.02 4.38 -23.99
C GLU A 73 -16.81 4.40 -22.67
N LEU A 74 -16.52 5.38 -21.80
CA LEU A 74 -17.19 5.54 -20.51
C LEU A 74 -18.58 6.20 -20.61
N GLY A 75 -18.99 6.67 -21.80
CA GLY A 75 -20.29 7.31 -22.01
C GLY A 75 -20.43 8.67 -21.32
N ILE A 76 -19.31 9.39 -21.14
CA ILE A 76 -19.27 10.71 -20.48
C ILE A 76 -19.23 11.83 -21.53
N HIS A 77 -19.64 11.56 -22.79
CA HIS A 77 -19.65 12.54 -23.88
C HIS A 77 -20.86 12.44 -24.80
#